data_AF-A0A5R2MWB2-F1
#
_entry.id   AF-A0A5R2MWB2-F1
#
_cell.length_a   1.000
_cell.length_b   1.000
_cell.length_c   1.000
_cell.angle_alpha   90.00
_cell.angle_beta   90.00
_cell.angle_gamma   90.00
#
_symmetry.space_group_name_H-M   'P 1'
#
loop_
_entity.id
_entity.type
_entity.pdbx_description
1 polymer ?
#
loop_
_entity_poly.entity_id
_entity_poly.type
_entity_poly.pdbx_seq_one_letter_code
_entity_poly.pdbx_strand_id
1 'polypeptide(L)'
;TGDDLSGALKAWLKREYGIVVKVLPVATMPNWRRRYDRHSQRLFLSERLSPFDQLREVAMEACLIRMTVAVAGEIQALRLATDEARRLARFELGRYAAHALMMPYQPFHAA
;
A
#
# COMPACT_ATOMS: atom_id res chain seq x y z
N THR A 1 -7.20 5.25 -16.30
CA THR A 1 -6.19 6.27 -15.95
C THR A 1 -5.87 6.18 -14.46
N GLY A 2 -4.71 6.63 -13.99
CA GLY A 2 -4.29 6.44 -12.58
C GLY A 2 -5.25 7.02 -11.52
N ASP A 3 -6.00 8.06 -11.87
CA ASP A 3 -7.02 8.66 -10.99
C ASP A 3 -8.20 7.73 -10.71
N ASP A 4 -8.60 6.93 -11.70
CA ASP A 4 -9.68 5.93 -11.56
C ASP A 4 -9.28 4.85 -10.54
N LEU A 5 -8.04 4.37 -10.61
CA LEU A 5 -7.52 3.37 -9.66
C LEU A 5 -7.39 3.94 -8.24
N SER A 6 -6.95 5.21 -8.10
CA SER A 6 -6.85 5.87 -6.79
C SER A 6 -8.21 5.96 -6.11
N GLY A 7 -9.23 6.38 -6.85
CA GLY A 7 -10.62 6.42 -6.37
C GLY A 7 -11.14 5.04 -5.98
N ALA A 8 -10.94 4.04 -6.85
CA ALA A 8 -11.38 2.67 -6.63
C ALA A 8 -10.75 2.05 -5.37
N LEU A 9 -9.44 2.22 -5.15
CA LEU A 9 -8.76 1.72 -3.96
C LEU A 9 -9.24 2.39 -2.68
N LYS A 10 -9.45 3.72 -2.70
CA LYS A 10 -10.00 4.44 -1.55
C LYS A 10 -11.41 3.96 -1.21
N ALA A 11 -12.26 3.75 -2.22
CA ALA A 11 -13.61 3.23 -2.04
C ALA A 11 -13.61 1.79 -1.51
N TRP A 12 -12.73 0.94 -2.06
CA TRP A 12 -12.57 -0.44 -1.61
C TRP A 12 -12.05 -0.53 -0.17
N LEU A 13 -11.02 0.24 0.19
CA LEU A 13 -10.50 0.31 1.56
C LEU A 13 -11.58 0.75 2.57
N LYS A 14 -12.39 1.74 2.19
CA LYS A 14 -13.50 2.21 3.02
C LYS A 14 -14.58 1.14 3.18
N ARG A 15 -14.94 0.45 2.09
CA ARG A 15 -16.02 -0.55 2.10
C ARG A 15 -15.64 -1.84 2.83
N GLU A 16 -14.47 -2.40 2.53
CA GLU A 16 -14.06 -3.71 3.05
C GLU A 16 -13.43 -3.62 4.45
N TYR A 17 -12.74 -2.51 4.76
CA TYR A 17 -11.95 -2.39 6.00
C TYR A 17 -12.32 -1.19 6.86
N GLY A 18 -13.26 -0.33 6.43
CA GLY A 18 -13.59 0.91 7.14
C GLY A 18 -12.49 1.98 7.05
N ILE A 19 -11.47 1.78 6.21
CA ILE A 19 -10.27 2.64 6.19
C ILE A 19 -10.51 3.86 5.30
N VAL A 20 -10.34 5.04 5.87
CA VAL A 20 -10.44 6.31 5.15
C VAL A 20 -9.05 6.86 4.84
N VAL A 21 -8.77 7.10 3.56
CA VAL A 21 -7.51 7.72 3.12
C VAL A 21 -7.64 9.25 3.18
N LYS A 22 -6.68 9.91 3.83
CA LYS A 22 -6.59 11.39 3.87
C LYS A 22 -5.18 11.86 3.55
N VAL A 23 -5.09 12.89 2.74
CA VAL A 23 -3.84 13.64 2.53
C VAL A 23 -3.77 14.72 3.60
N LEU A 24 -2.64 14.82 4.30
CA LEU A 24 -2.41 15.82 5.34
C LEU A 24 -1.27 16.76 4.95
N PRO A 25 -1.32 18.02 5.44
CA PRO A 25 -0.25 18.96 5.24
C PRO A 25 1.10 18.47 5.78
N VAL A 26 2.17 18.91 5.15
CA VAL A 26 3.54 18.61 5.56
C VAL A 26 3.78 18.97 7.02
N ALA A 27 3.25 20.10 7.47
CA ALA A 27 3.41 20.57 8.84
C ALA A 27 2.87 19.56 9.87
N THR A 28 1.84 18.78 9.51
CA THR A 28 1.25 17.73 10.35
C THR A 28 1.98 16.39 10.22
N MET A 29 2.68 16.15 9.10
CA MET A 29 3.42 14.92 8.81
C MET A 29 4.86 15.21 8.31
N PRO A 30 5.75 15.80 9.14
CA PRO A 30 7.06 16.24 8.68
C PRO A 30 7.99 15.08 8.28
N ASN A 31 7.90 13.95 8.99
CA ASN A 31 8.79 12.79 8.82
C ASN A 31 8.13 11.60 8.11
N TRP A 32 6.80 11.60 7.97
CA TRP A 32 6.04 10.43 7.56
C TRP A 32 5.51 10.63 6.14
N ARG A 33 5.83 9.71 5.22
CA ARG A 33 5.20 9.68 3.88
C ARG A 33 3.79 9.08 3.94
N ARG A 34 3.64 8.01 4.73
CA ARG A 34 2.39 7.27 4.96
C ARG A 34 2.31 6.87 6.43
N ARG A 35 1.13 6.99 7.04
CA ARG A 35 0.88 6.53 8.41
C ARG A 35 -0.53 5.94 8.51
N TYR A 36 -0.63 4.67 8.86
CA TYR A 36 -1.91 4.04 9.18
C TYR A 36 -2.18 4.18 10.68
N ASP A 37 -3.30 4.80 11.02
CA ASP A 37 -3.82 4.87 12.38
C ASP A 37 -4.94 3.83 12.56
N ARG A 38 -4.65 2.83 13.40
CA ARG A 38 -5.55 1.71 13.68
C ARG A 38 -6.75 2.12 14.53
N HIS A 39 -6.62 3.15 15.37
CA HIS A 39 -7.70 3.59 16.26
C HIS A 39 -8.78 4.36 15.49
N SER A 40 -8.36 5.26 14.60
CA SER A 40 -9.30 6.04 13.79
C SER A 40 -9.64 5.39 12.44
N GLN A 41 -9.04 4.24 12.12
CA GLN A 41 -9.09 3.58 10.80
C GLN A 41 -8.79 4.56 9.66
N ARG A 42 -7.71 5.33 9.80
CA ARG A 42 -7.32 6.32 8.79
C ARG A 42 -5.93 6.05 8.26
N LEU A 43 -5.83 6.09 6.94
CA LEU A 43 -4.55 6.10 6.24
C LEU A 43 -4.20 7.53 5.87
N PHE A 44 -3.19 8.08 6.55
CA PHE A 44 -2.69 9.42 6.27
C PHE A 44 -1.53 9.37 5.27
N LEU A 45 -1.56 10.27 4.29
CA LEU A 45 -0.52 10.47 3.29
C LEU A 45 0.00 11.90 3.37
N SER A 46 1.30 12.09 3.16
CA SER A 46 1.89 13.43 3.09
C SER A 46 1.56 14.12 1.77
N GLU A 47 1.16 15.39 1.81
CA GLU A 47 0.94 16.21 0.60
C GLU A 47 2.22 16.42 -0.24
N ARG A 48 3.41 16.18 0.32
CA ARG A 48 4.69 16.18 -0.42
C ARG A 48 4.74 15.14 -1.54
N LEU A 49 3.90 14.11 -1.45
CA LEU A 49 3.88 13.03 -2.42
C LEU A 49 3.17 13.48 -3.70
N SER A 50 3.78 13.19 -4.85
CA SER A 50 3.11 13.28 -6.15
C SER A 50 1.83 12.40 -6.16
N PRO A 51 0.82 12.69 -7.01
CA PRO A 51 -0.37 11.84 -7.10
C PRO A 51 -0.05 10.36 -7.38
N PHE A 52 0.98 10.11 -8.19
CA PHE A 52 1.47 8.75 -8.48
C PHE A 52 2.08 8.07 -7.26
N ASP A 53 2.87 8.81 -6.46
CA ASP A 53 3.39 8.27 -5.20
C ASP A 53 2.28 8.02 -4.19
N GLN A 54 1.30 8.92 -4.07
CA GLN A 54 0.14 8.71 -3.20
C GLN A 54 -0.62 7.44 -3.61
N LEU A 55 -0.85 7.23 -4.90
CA LEU A 55 -1.47 6.01 -5.42
C LEU A 55 -0.66 4.76 -5.01
N ARG A 56 0.67 4.78 -5.19
CA ARG A 56 1.55 3.67 -4.81
C ARG A 56 1.49 3.37 -3.31
N GLU A 57 1.47 4.40 -2.47
CA GLU A 57 1.38 4.25 -1.01
C GLU A 57 0.02 3.66 -0.57
N VAL A 58 -1.08 4.06 -1.23
CA VAL A 58 -2.42 3.48 -1.01
C VAL A 58 -2.47 2.03 -1.48
N ALA A 59 -1.98 1.74 -2.69
CA ALA A 59 -1.95 0.40 -3.25
C ALA A 59 -1.12 -0.55 -2.37
N MET A 60 0.03 -0.11 -1.88
CA MET A 60 0.87 -0.89 -0.98
C MET A 60 0.16 -1.21 0.34
N GLU A 61 -0.56 -0.26 0.94
CA GLU A 61 -1.32 -0.53 2.16
C GLU A 61 -2.47 -1.51 1.90
N ALA A 62 -3.21 -1.32 0.80
CA ALA A 62 -4.27 -2.22 0.37
C ALA A 62 -3.77 -3.66 0.16
N CYS A 63 -2.64 -3.84 -0.52
CA CYS A 63 -2.01 -5.14 -0.72
C CYS A 63 -1.58 -5.78 0.61
N LEU A 64 -0.89 -5.04 1.49
CA LEU A 64 -0.43 -5.58 2.77
C LEU A 64 -1.58 -6.02 3.68
N ILE A 65 -2.69 -5.27 3.67
CA ILE A 65 -3.90 -5.61 4.41
C ILE A 65 -4.59 -6.83 3.78
N ARG A 66 -4.79 -6.85 2.46
CA ARG A 66 -5.54 -7.93 1.79
C ARG A 66 -4.78 -9.25 1.77
N MET A 67 -3.47 -9.18 1.60
CA MET A 67 -2.59 -10.30 1.32
C MET A 67 -1.77 -10.72 2.55
N THR A 68 -2.20 -10.34 3.76
CA THR A 68 -1.44 -10.63 5.00
C THR A 68 -1.04 -12.10 5.10
N VAL A 69 -1.95 -13.03 4.80
CA VAL A 69 -1.69 -14.48 4.84
C VAL A 69 -0.70 -14.91 3.76
N ALA A 70 -0.91 -14.48 2.50
CA ALA A 70 -0.04 -14.83 1.38
C ALA A 70 1.38 -14.30 1.59
N VAL A 71 1.52 -13.03 1.95
CA VAL A 71 2.82 -12.40 2.23
C VAL A 71 3.52 -13.09 3.41
N ALA A 72 2.79 -13.47 4.46
CA ALA A 72 3.37 -14.22 5.57
C ALA A 72 3.87 -15.62 5.12
N GLY A 73 3.12 -16.31 4.27
CA GLY A 73 3.52 -17.59 3.68
C GLY A 73 4.81 -17.48 2.87
N GLU A 74 4.91 -16.48 1.98
CA GLU A 74 6.11 -16.25 1.17
C GLU A 74 7.34 -15.91 2.03
N ILE A 75 7.18 -15.04 3.04
CA ILE A 75 8.28 -14.72 3.96
C ILE A 75 8.77 -15.97 4.70
N GLN A 76 7.84 -16.84 5.11
CA GLN A 76 8.19 -18.09 5.78
C GLN A 76 8.94 -19.04 4.84
N ALA A 77 8.54 -19.11 3.57
CA ALA A 77 9.19 -19.93 2.55
C ALA A 77 10.63 -19.48 2.25
N LEU A 78 10.93 -18.18 2.37
CA LEU A 78 12.26 -17.61 2.16
C LEU A 78 13.28 -17.98 3.26
N ARG A 79 12.84 -18.56 4.39
CA ARG A 79 13.72 -19.02 5.50
C ARG A 79 14.75 -17.97 5.97
N LEU A 80 14.31 -16.71 6.06
CA LEU A 80 15.18 -15.59 6.45
C LEU A 80 15.58 -15.68 7.93
N ALA A 81 16.88 -15.55 8.20
CA ALA A 81 17.46 -15.77 9.52
C ALA A 81 17.14 -14.69 10.56
N THR A 82 16.93 -13.43 10.13
CA THR A 82 16.77 -12.29 11.05
C THR A 82 15.38 -11.67 10.95
N ASP A 83 14.90 -11.08 12.05
CA ASP A 83 13.65 -10.31 12.05
C ASP A 83 13.71 -9.12 11.09
N GLU A 84 14.91 -8.53 10.93
CA GLU A 84 15.12 -7.40 10.02
C GLU A 84 14.96 -7.81 8.56
N ALA A 85 15.56 -8.94 8.16
CA ALA A 85 15.37 -9.49 6.81
C ALA A 85 13.89 -9.79 6.54
N ARG A 86 13.16 -10.34 7.53
CA ARG A 86 11.71 -10.59 7.41
C ARG A 86 10.90 -9.29 7.28
N ARG A 87 11.27 -8.22 7.97
CA ARG A 87 10.63 -6.89 7.83
C ARG A 87 10.87 -6.30 6.45
N LEU A 88 12.11 -6.33 5.96
CA LEU A 88 12.46 -5.86 4.62
C LEU A 88 11.76 -6.68 3.53
N ALA A 89 11.74 -8.01 3.66
CA ALA A 89 11.03 -8.87 2.72
C ALA A 89 9.53 -8.57 2.66
N ARG A 90 8.88 -8.33 3.80
CA ARG A 90 7.47 -7.88 3.83
C ARG A 90 7.27 -6.57 3.09
N PHE A 91 8.15 -5.60 3.33
CA PHE A 91 8.10 -4.30 2.67
C PHE A 91 8.24 -4.47 1.14
N GLU A 92 9.22 -5.26 0.69
CA GLU A 92 9.47 -5.49 -0.73
C GLU A 92 8.35 -6.28 -1.42
N LEU A 93 7.83 -7.33 -0.80
CA LEU A 93 6.68 -8.07 -1.32
C LEU A 93 5.43 -7.18 -1.42
N GLY A 94 5.20 -6.32 -0.42
CA GLY A 94 4.11 -5.34 -0.46
C GLY A 94 4.29 -4.32 -1.59
N ARG A 95 5.53 -3.85 -1.80
CA ARG A 95 5.87 -2.93 -2.90
C ARG A 95 5.67 -3.59 -4.26
N TYR A 96 6.13 -4.82 -4.43
CA TYR A 96 5.94 -5.60 -5.65
C TYR A 96 4.45 -5.81 -5.96
N ALA A 97 3.66 -6.21 -4.97
CA ALA A 97 2.22 -6.39 -5.13
C ALA A 97 1.50 -5.07 -5.50
N ALA A 98 1.92 -3.94 -4.91
CA ALA A 98 1.38 -2.63 -5.25
C ALA A 98 1.63 -2.28 -6.72
N HIS A 99 2.84 -2.52 -7.21
CA HIS A 99 3.19 -2.28 -8.61
C HIS A 99 2.41 -3.19 -9.56
N ALA A 100 2.29 -4.49 -9.25
CA ALA A 100 1.47 -5.42 -10.03
C ALA A 100 -0.01 -5.02 -10.07
N LEU A 101 -0.54 -4.46 -8.98
CA LEU A 101 -1.90 -3.94 -8.92
C LEU A 101 -2.08 -2.64 -9.74
N MET A 102 -1.09 -1.74 -9.69
CA MET A 102 -1.11 -0.49 -10.46
C MET A 102 -0.88 -0.69 -11.95
N MET A 103 -0.16 -1.75 -12.33
CA MET A 103 0.18 -2.11 -13.70
C MET A 103 -0.22 -3.57 -13.94
N PRO A 104 -1.53 -3.86 -14.08
CA PRO A 104 -2.00 -5.22 -14.27
C PRO A 104 -1.42 -5.81 -15.55
N TYR A 105 -0.87 -7.01 -15.44
CA TYR A 105 -0.12 -7.65 -16.52
C TYR A 105 -1.00 -8.02 -17.72
N GLN A 106 -2.27 -8.39 -17.51
CA GLN A 106 -3.15 -8.79 -18.61
C GLN A 106 -3.46 -7.64 -19.59
N PRO A 107 -3.83 -6.43 -19.14
CA PRO A 107 -3.92 -5.27 -20.03
C PRO A 107 -2.61 -4.92 -20.74
N PHE A 108 -1.46 -5.12 -20.09
CA PHE A 108 -0.15 -4.88 -20.71
C PHE A 108 0.19 -5.93 -21.78
N HIS A 109 -0.11 -7.21 -21.52
CA HIS A 109 0.13 -8.32 -22.43
C HIS A 109 -0.85 -8.37 -23.62
N ALA A 110 -2.05 -7.79 -23.47
CA ALA A 110 -3.07 -7.74 -24.52
C ALA A 110 -2.91 -6.54 -25.48
N ALA A 111 -1.96 -5.63 -25.23
CA ALA A 111 -1.65 -4.46 -26.05
C ALA A 111 -0.45 -4.72 -26.96
#